data_AF-A0A932JQE5-F1
#
_entry.id   AF-A0A932JQE5-F1
#
_cell.length_a   1.000
_cell.length_b   1.000
_cell.length_c   1.000
_cell.angle_alpha   90.00
_cell.angle_beta   90.00
_cell.angle_gamma   90.00
#
_symmetry.space_group_name_H-M   'P 1'
#
loop_
_entity.id
_entity.type
_entity.pdbx_description
1 polymer ?
#
loop_
_entity_poly.entity_id
_entity_poly.type
_entity_poly.pdbx_seq_one_letter_code
_entity_poly.pdbx_strand_id
1 'polypeptide(L)'
;MPNTLTAAATRAALSRRAFAEIKEALTASPRSLARLWPRLTPLERAACWRLLPAGRLAEAARALSGQARWQAYQSSSIECLAPLLEDAAIGARKFFRAPSRREAALLRSGIKR
;
A
#
# COMPACT_ATOMS: atom_id res chain seq x y z
N MET A 1 -10.22 -18.79 -13.50
CA MET A 1 -10.95 -17.81 -12.67
C MET A 1 -9.95 -16.83 -12.08
N PRO A 2 -10.21 -15.49 -12.06
CA PRO A 2 -9.28 -14.58 -11.42
C PRO A 2 -9.22 -14.91 -9.94
N ASN A 3 -8.07 -15.41 -9.46
CA ASN A 3 -7.85 -15.71 -8.05
C ASN A 3 -8.15 -14.45 -7.24
N THR A 4 -9.30 -14.46 -6.56
CA THR A 4 -9.71 -13.32 -5.75
C THR A 4 -8.79 -13.29 -4.54
N LEU A 5 -7.92 -12.29 -4.48
CA LEU A 5 -6.96 -12.15 -3.39
C LEU A 5 -7.75 -11.93 -2.08
N THR A 6 -7.62 -12.86 -1.13
CA THR A 6 -8.19 -12.75 0.23
C THR A 6 -7.08 -12.46 1.23
N ALA A 7 -7.41 -11.92 2.41
CA ALA A 7 -6.40 -11.59 3.44
C ALA A 7 -5.63 -12.84 3.90
N ALA A 8 -6.32 -13.98 4.05
CA ALA A 8 -5.68 -15.25 4.39
C ALA A 8 -4.73 -15.73 3.29
N ALA A 9 -5.15 -15.66 2.02
CA ALA A 9 -4.30 -16.03 0.89
C ALA A 9 -3.09 -15.10 0.76
N THR A 10 -3.27 -13.78 0.97
CA THR A 10 -2.17 -12.82 1.02
C THR A 10 -1.17 -13.17 2.11
N ARG A 11 -1.63 -13.44 3.32
CA ARG A 11 -0.77 -13.81 4.45
C ARG A 11 -0.01 -15.10 4.18
N ALA A 12 -0.69 -16.12 3.69
CA ALA A 12 -0.08 -17.40 3.32
C ALA A 12 0.95 -17.25 2.19
N ALA A 13 0.68 -16.39 1.20
CA ALA A 13 1.63 -16.10 0.13
C ALA A 13 2.85 -15.32 0.64
N LEU A 14 2.66 -14.35 1.54
CA LEU A 14 3.77 -13.61 2.16
C LEU A 14 4.65 -14.50 3.03
N SER A 15 4.06 -15.39 3.84
CA SER A 15 4.83 -16.29 4.73
C SER A 15 5.73 -17.26 3.95
N ARG A 16 5.24 -17.79 2.82
CA ARG A 16 6.02 -18.65 1.92
C ARG A 16 6.82 -17.91 0.85
N ARG A 17 6.89 -16.57 0.93
CA ARG A 17 7.63 -15.70 -0.02
C ARG A 17 7.18 -15.84 -1.48
N ALA A 18 5.91 -16.19 -1.71
CA ALA A 18 5.29 -16.28 -3.03
C ALA A 18 4.87 -14.88 -3.55
N PHE A 19 5.83 -13.97 -3.69
CA PHE A 19 5.58 -12.57 -4.06
C PHE A 19 5.04 -12.42 -5.49
N ALA A 20 5.39 -13.33 -6.39
CA ALA A 20 4.92 -13.33 -7.78
C ALA A 20 3.39 -13.45 -7.85
N GLU A 21 2.80 -14.36 -7.07
CA GLU A 21 1.35 -14.58 -7.05
C GLU A 21 0.59 -13.33 -6.56
N ILE A 22 1.10 -12.68 -5.52
CA ILE A 22 0.54 -11.43 -5.00
C ILE A 22 0.64 -10.33 -6.05
N LYS A 23 1.80 -10.20 -6.71
CA LYS A 23 2.04 -9.19 -7.74
C LYS A 23 1.12 -9.39 -8.93
N GLU A 24 0.95 -10.60 -9.43
CA GLU A 24 0.05 -10.92 -10.55
C GLU A 24 -1.40 -10.56 -10.22
N ALA A 25 -1.88 -10.99 -9.05
CA ALA A 25 -3.26 -10.71 -8.64
C ALA A 25 -3.51 -9.22 -8.37
N LEU A 26 -2.55 -8.48 -7.78
CA LEU A 26 -2.63 -7.02 -7.65
C LEU A 26 -2.52 -6.29 -9.00
N THR A 27 -1.84 -6.88 -9.98
CA THR A 27 -1.78 -6.34 -11.35
C THR A 27 -3.12 -6.50 -12.05
N ALA A 28 -3.76 -7.64 -11.88
CA ALA A 28 -5.08 -7.95 -12.45
C ALA A 28 -6.20 -7.14 -11.78
N SER A 29 -6.13 -6.92 -10.46
CA SER A 29 -7.16 -6.21 -9.71
C SER A 29 -6.56 -5.27 -8.65
N PRO A 30 -6.00 -4.12 -9.03
CA PRO A 30 -5.34 -3.19 -8.10
C PRO A 30 -6.32 -2.59 -7.07
N ARG A 31 -7.59 -2.41 -7.44
CA ARG A 31 -8.64 -1.93 -6.52
C ARG A 31 -8.97 -2.91 -5.40
N SER A 32 -8.67 -4.20 -5.58
CA SER A 32 -8.93 -5.22 -4.56
C SER A 32 -8.15 -4.95 -3.26
N LEU A 33 -7.01 -4.25 -3.37
CA LEU A 33 -6.19 -3.87 -2.23
C LEU A 33 -6.95 -3.02 -1.21
N ALA A 34 -7.88 -2.16 -1.65
CA ALA A 34 -8.67 -1.35 -0.73
C ALA A 34 -9.59 -2.18 0.18
N ARG A 35 -10.14 -3.27 -0.35
CA ARG A 35 -10.96 -4.21 0.43
C ARG A 35 -10.11 -5.04 1.39
N LEU A 36 -8.87 -5.35 1.01
CA LEU A 36 -7.94 -6.12 1.83
C LEU A 36 -7.30 -5.31 2.93
N TRP A 37 -6.99 -4.04 2.66
CA TRP A 37 -6.23 -3.14 3.52
C TRP A 37 -6.60 -3.22 5.01
N PRO A 38 -7.88 -3.12 5.43
CA PRO A 38 -8.23 -3.15 6.85
C PRO A 38 -7.97 -4.51 7.52
N ARG A 39 -7.87 -5.60 6.74
CA ARG A 39 -7.65 -6.97 7.22
C ARG A 39 -6.17 -7.38 7.21
N LEU A 40 -5.32 -6.54 6.64
CA LEU A 40 -3.88 -6.76 6.57
C LEU A 40 -3.19 -6.09 7.77
N THR A 41 -2.12 -6.70 8.26
CA THR A 41 -1.21 -6.08 9.23
C THR A 41 -0.40 -4.95 8.57
N PRO A 42 0.22 -4.04 9.33
CA PRO A 42 1.05 -2.97 8.77
C PRO A 42 2.16 -3.48 7.82
N LEU A 43 2.84 -4.57 8.19
CA LEU A 43 3.86 -5.20 7.36
C LEU A 43 3.28 -5.79 6.07
N GLU A 44 2.14 -6.48 6.16
CA GLU A 44 1.44 -7.03 5.00
C GLU A 44 1.00 -5.91 4.03
N ARG A 45 0.48 -4.79 4.56
CA ARG A 45 0.12 -3.61 3.77
C ARG A 45 1.32 -3.04 3.03
N ALA A 46 2.45 -2.89 3.73
CA ALA A 46 3.69 -2.39 3.12
C ALA A 46 4.19 -3.32 2.02
N ALA A 47 4.17 -4.63 2.24
CA ALA A 47 4.56 -5.63 1.25
C ALA A 47 3.65 -5.58 0.01
N CYS A 48 2.33 -5.62 0.19
CA CYS A 48 1.36 -5.52 -0.92
C CYS A 48 1.52 -4.21 -1.69
N TRP A 49 1.72 -3.10 -0.99
CA TRP A 49 1.92 -1.79 -1.62
C TRP A 49 3.21 -1.73 -2.45
N ARG A 50 4.30 -2.33 -1.96
CA ARG A 50 5.58 -2.42 -2.69
C ARG A 50 5.53 -3.38 -3.88
N LEU A 51 4.68 -4.40 -3.83
CA LEU A 51 4.50 -5.37 -4.91
C LEU A 51 3.60 -4.85 -6.04
N LEU A 52 2.88 -3.74 -5.85
CA LEU A 52 2.08 -3.11 -6.90
C LEU A 52 2.98 -2.58 -8.03
N PRO A 53 2.68 -2.90 -9.30
CA PRO A 53 3.36 -2.28 -10.43
C PRO A 53 3.14 -0.76 -10.45
N ALA A 54 4.16 0.00 -10.86
CA ALA A 54 4.09 1.45 -10.91
C ALA A 54 2.89 1.98 -11.70
N GLY A 55 2.56 1.35 -12.84
CA GLY A 55 1.40 1.70 -13.67
C GLY A 55 0.03 1.45 -13.02
N ARG A 56 -0.02 0.69 -11.92
CA ARG A 56 -1.26 0.35 -11.19
C ARG A 56 -1.39 1.07 -9.85
N LEU A 57 -0.34 1.73 -9.36
CA LEU A 57 -0.34 2.45 -8.09
C LEU A 57 -1.43 3.52 -8.00
N ALA A 58 -1.61 4.31 -9.06
CA ALA A 58 -2.63 5.36 -9.10
C ALA A 58 -4.04 4.80 -8.90
N GLU A 59 -4.34 3.66 -9.54
CA GLU A 59 -5.64 3.01 -9.44
C GLU A 59 -5.87 2.42 -8.04
N ALA A 60 -4.86 1.76 -7.47
CA ALA A 60 -4.93 1.27 -6.09
C ALA A 60 -5.07 2.40 -5.07
N ALA A 61 -4.31 3.50 -5.24
CA ALA A 61 -4.36 4.67 -4.37
C ALA A 61 -5.76 5.30 -4.32
N ARG A 62 -6.43 5.45 -5.47
CA ARG A 62 -7.78 6.02 -5.54
C ARG A 62 -8.83 5.20 -4.83
N ALA A 63 -8.65 3.87 -4.80
CA ALA A 63 -9.57 2.98 -4.10
C ALA A 63 -9.39 3.02 -2.57
N LEU A 64 -8.25 3.49 -2.08
CA LEU A 64 -7.95 3.56 -0.65
C LEU A 64 -8.60 4.78 0.02
N SER A 65 -9.04 4.59 1.28
CA SER A 65 -9.48 5.69 2.14
C SER A 65 -8.34 6.71 2.36
N GLY A 66 -8.67 7.93 2.80
CA GLY A 66 -7.64 8.94 3.09
C GLY A 66 -6.59 8.47 4.10
N GLN A 67 -7.01 7.76 5.16
CA GLN A 67 -6.11 7.16 6.13
C GLN A 67 -5.23 6.06 5.53
N ALA A 68 -5.81 5.19 4.70
CA ALA A 68 -5.08 4.09 4.07
C ALA A 68 -4.06 4.60 3.03
N ARG A 69 -4.40 5.65 2.26
CA ARG A 69 -3.45 6.34 1.36
C ARG A 69 -2.25 6.88 2.12
N TRP A 70 -2.46 7.44 3.31
CA TRP A 70 -1.39 7.94 4.15
C TRP A 70 -0.45 6.82 4.64
N GLN A 71 -1.01 5.71 5.12
CA GLN A 71 -0.21 4.54 5.51
C GLN A 71 0.59 3.97 4.34
N ALA A 72 -0.03 3.86 3.16
CA ALA A 72 0.61 3.42 1.93
C ALA A 72 1.80 4.31 1.55
N TYR A 73 1.63 5.64 1.69
CA TYR A 73 2.70 6.60 1.48
C TYR A 73 3.88 6.37 2.44
N GLN A 74 3.61 6.19 3.74
CA GLN A 74 4.67 5.91 4.73
C GLN A 74 5.44 4.62 4.41
N SER A 75 4.76 3.60 3.88
CA SER A 75 5.37 2.35 3.43
C SER A 75 6.16 2.46 2.12
N SER A 76 6.00 3.56 1.37
CA SER A 76 6.67 3.82 0.09
C SER A 76 8.07 4.42 0.26
N SER A 77 8.38 5.00 1.43
CA SER A 77 9.69 5.57 1.71
C SER A 77 10.77 4.49 1.76
N ILE A 78 11.98 4.85 1.30
CA ILE A 78 13.19 4.03 1.41
C ILE A 78 13.57 3.88 2.90
N GLU A 79 13.30 4.92 3.69
CA GLU A 79 13.32 4.92 5.15
C GLU A 79 11.92 4.60 5.66
N CYS A 80 11.50 3.34 5.58
CA CYS A 80 10.14 2.94 5.99
C CYS A 80 9.92 3.23 7.48
N LEU A 81 9.15 4.28 7.78
CA LEU A 81 8.84 4.73 9.14
C LEU A 81 7.68 3.95 9.78
N ALA A 82 7.04 3.02 9.04
CA ALA A 82 5.83 2.33 9.47
C ALA A 82 5.91 1.69 10.88
N PRO A 83 7.04 1.08 11.31
CA PRO A 83 7.16 0.57 12.68
C PRO A 83 7.16 1.66 13.76
N LEU A 84 7.63 2.88 13.45
CA LEU A 84 7.68 4.01 14.39
C LEU A 84 6.32 4.73 14.54
N LEU A 85 5.30 4.24 13.85
CA LEU A 85 4.03 4.91 13.60
C LEU A 85 2.81 4.09 14.02
N GLU A 86 3.01 2.84 14.45
CA GLU A 86 1.91 1.93 14.83
C GLU A 86 1.03 2.53 15.94
N ASP A 87 1.58 3.39 16.80
CA ASP A 87 0.88 4.07 17.90
C ASP A 87 0.75 5.59 17.74
N ALA A 88 1.20 6.17 16.62
CA ALA A 88 1.25 7.61 16.47
C ALA A 88 -0.11 8.22 16.12
N ALA A 89 -0.54 9.22 16.91
CA ALA A 89 -1.76 9.99 16.64
C ALA A 89 -1.69 10.65 15.24
N ILE A 90 -2.85 10.82 14.59
CA ILE A 90 -2.96 11.39 13.23
C ILE A 90 -2.29 12.77 13.10
N GLY A 91 -2.20 13.56 14.18
CA GLY A 91 -1.52 14.85 14.22
C GLY A 91 0.02 14.78 14.21
N ALA A 92 0.61 13.61 14.46
CA ALA A 92 2.07 13.42 14.48
C ALA A 92 2.70 13.51 13.07
N ARG A 93 1.88 13.53 12.02
CA ARG A 93 2.27 13.66 10.61
C ARG A 93 3.19 14.85 10.33
N LYS A 94 3.04 15.94 11.09
CA LYS A 94 3.88 17.14 11.00
C LYS A 94 5.34 16.92 11.42
N PHE A 95 5.62 15.85 12.16
CA PHE A 95 6.96 15.52 12.65
C PHE A 95 7.74 14.61 11.71
N PHE A 96 7.10 14.10 10.65
CA PHE A 96 7.78 13.28 9.65
C PHE A 96 8.27 14.16 8.51
N ARG A 97 9.39 13.74 7.91
CA ARG A 97 10.00 14.41 6.77
C ARG A 97 8.96 14.71 5.68
N ALA A 98 9.03 15.91 5.14
CA ALA A 98 8.21 16.31 4.01
C ALA A 98 8.48 15.41 2.79
N PRO A 99 7.45 15.10 1.98
CA PRO A 99 7.62 14.31 0.78
C PRO A 99 8.62 14.94 -0.19
N SER A 100 9.46 14.12 -0.83
CA SER A 100 10.29 14.61 -1.94
C SER A 100 9.42 15.08 -3.11
N ARG A 101 9.96 15.95 -3.99
CA ARG A 101 9.23 16.40 -5.20
C ARG A 101 8.74 15.22 -6.04
N ARG A 102 9.53 14.14 -6.12
CA ARG A 102 9.21 12.91 -6.83
C ARG A 102 8.05 12.16 -6.17
N GLU A 103 8.09 11.98 -4.85
CA GLU A 103 7.00 11.34 -4.09
C GLU A 103 5.69 12.13 -4.18
N ALA A 104 5.77 13.45 -4.03
CA ALA A 104 4.61 14.34 -4.16
C ALA A 104 4.00 14.27 -5.57
N ALA A 105 4.83 14.15 -6.62
CA ALA A 105 4.36 13.98 -7.99
C ALA A 105 3.63 12.63 -8.20
N LEU A 106 4.18 11.54 -7.66
CA LEU A 106 3.57 10.20 -7.71
C LEU A 106 2.22 10.14 -6.97
N LEU A 107 2.10 10.85 -5.85
CA LEU A 107 0.83 10.98 -5.13
C LEU A 107 -0.19 11.84 -5.89
N ARG A 108 0.24 12.98 -6.44
CA ARG A 108 -0.65 13.89 -7.19
C ARG A 108 -1.16 13.27 -8.49
N SER A 109 -0.34 12.52 -9.21
CA SER A 109 -0.79 11.77 -10.40
C SER A 109 -1.79 10.67 -10.03
N GLY A 110 -1.65 10.09 -8.83
CA GLY A 110 -2.63 9.20 -8.23
C GLY A 110 -3.95 9.87 -7.84
N ILE A 111 -3.94 11.14 -7.43
CA ILE A 111 -5.12 11.84 -6.88
C ILE A 111 -5.91 12.62 -7.93
N LYS A 112 -5.28 13.15 -9.00
CA LYS A 112 -5.99 13.87 -10.06
C LYS A 112 -6.74 12.91 -11.00
N ARG A 113 -7.99 12.59 -10.67
CA ARG A 113 -9.14 12.52 -11.60
C ARG A 113 -10.40 12.84 -10.80
#